data_AF-A0A7J7MAD3-F1
#
_entry.id   AF-A0A7J7MAD3-F1
#
_cell.length_a   1.000
_cell.length_b   1.000
_cell.length_c   1.000
_cell.angle_alpha   90.00
_cell.angle_beta   90.00
_cell.angle_gamma   90.00
#
_symmetry.space_group_name_H-M   'P 1'
#
loop_
_entity.id
_entity.type
_entity.pdbx_description
1 polymer ?
#
loop_
_entity_poly.entity_id
_entity_poly.type
_entity_poly.pdbx_seq_one_letter_code
_entity_poly.pdbx_strand_id
1 'polypeptide(L)'
;MDNEIHRVQSFLCDNYSVNFPELESLIHHPIDYARVVKKIGNETDMTRVDLQGLLSSAMIMVALVIASTTSGRPLPEESLEKTIDDCNRSIALDSAKKKVYNFLESRMIYTAPNLSAIVGSAIAAKLLGNVGGLSKFVKMPDDTVRHLGTKSTNLAGFSRASSQRDVGYLGETEIYQSTHSYFKKYVLKKLASRAVFAGRIDWLKMDLTGETGRTY
;
A
#
# COMPACT_ATOMS: atom_id res chain seq x y z
N MET A 1 7.88 4.23 -6.29
CA MET A 1 7.89 3.41 -5.07
C MET A 1 6.81 2.34 -5.06
N ASP A 2 5.51 2.65 -4.97
CA ASP A 2 4.47 1.59 -4.88
C ASP A 2 4.45 0.66 -6.11
N ASN A 3 4.45 1.23 -7.31
CA ASN A 3 4.53 0.45 -8.56
C ASN A 3 5.83 -0.36 -8.67
N GLU A 4 6.93 0.13 -8.10
CA GLU A 4 8.22 -0.58 -8.11
C GLU A 4 8.21 -1.75 -7.15
N ILE A 5 7.63 -1.59 -5.95
CA ILE A 5 7.44 -2.68 -4.98
C ILE A 5 6.60 -3.80 -5.61
N HIS A 6 5.54 -3.45 -6.33
CA HIS A 6 4.67 -4.45 -6.99
C HIS A 6 5.41 -5.17 -8.13
N ARG A 7 6.21 -4.45 -8.92
CA ARG A 7 7.05 -5.06 -9.96
C ARG A 7 8.08 -6.02 -9.39
N VAL A 8 8.76 -5.62 -8.31
CA VAL A 8 9.73 -6.47 -7.61
C VAL A 8 9.03 -7.70 -7.02
N GLN A 9 7.82 -7.53 -6.46
CA GLN A 9 7.01 -8.65 -5.97
C GLN A 9 6.67 -9.64 -7.08
N SER A 10 6.14 -9.18 -8.23
CA SER A 10 5.81 -10.08 -9.34
C SER A 10 7.04 -10.88 -9.78
N PHE A 11 8.20 -10.22 -9.93
CA PHE A 11 9.45 -10.90 -10.28
C PHE A 11 9.89 -11.91 -9.21
N LEU A 12 9.71 -11.58 -7.93
CA LEU A 12 10.02 -12.46 -6.82
C LEU A 12 9.11 -13.70 -6.79
N CYS A 13 7.80 -13.51 -7.01
CA CYS A 13 6.84 -14.61 -7.13
C CYS A 13 7.20 -15.54 -8.28
N ASP A 14 7.50 -14.98 -9.46
CA ASP A 14 7.86 -15.76 -10.64
C ASP A 14 9.11 -16.63 -10.38
N ASN A 15 10.16 -16.06 -9.79
CA ASN A 15 11.40 -16.80 -9.50
C ASN A 15 11.22 -17.85 -8.39
N TYR A 16 10.48 -17.52 -7.33
CA TYR A 16 10.30 -18.42 -6.19
C TYR A 16 9.22 -19.48 -6.41
N SER A 17 8.39 -19.33 -7.44
CA SER A 17 7.37 -20.32 -7.83
C SER A 17 7.95 -21.71 -8.12
N VAL A 18 9.23 -21.81 -8.48
CA VAL A 18 9.93 -23.08 -8.69
C VAL A 18 10.08 -23.88 -7.40
N ASN A 19 10.31 -23.19 -6.28
CA ASN A 19 10.48 -23.80 -4.96
C ASN A 19 9.15 -23.95 -4.23
N PHE A 20 8.29 -22.92 -4.29
CA PHE A 20 7.02 -22.94 -3.57
C PHE A 20 5.93 -22.16 -4.32
N PRO A 21 5.28 -22.78 -5.33
CA PRO A 21 4.32 -22.09 -6.20
C PRO A 21 3.05 -21.65 -5.44
N GLU A 22 2.62 -22.41 -4.44
CA GLU A 22 1.37 -22.12 -3.72
C GLU A 22 1.50 -20.91 -2.76
N LEU A 23 2.71 -20.46 -2.46
CA LEU A 23 2.95 -19.37 -1.50
C LEU A 23 2.33 -18.04 -1.95
N GLU A 24 2.29 -17.77 -3.26
CA GLU A 24 1.68 -16.55 -3.82
C GLU A 24 0.17 -16.48 -3.52
N SER A 25 -0.50 -17.64 -3.55
CA SER A 25 -1.93 -17.74 -3.26
C SER A 25 -2.25 -17.53 -1.77
N LEU A 26 -1.29 -17.83 -0.89
CA LEU A 26 -1.44 -17.69 0.55
C LEU A 26 -1.14 -16.27 1.03
N ILE A 27 -0.11 -15.62 0.49
CA ILE A 27 0.36 -14.31 0.95
C ILE A 27 0.30 -13.29 -0.19
N HIS A 28 -0.75 -12.48 -0.16
CA HIS A 28 -0.94 -11.43 -1.18
C HIS A 28 -0.14 -10.16 -0.90
N HIS A 29 0.28 -9.92 0.34
CA HIS A 29 0.96 -8.68 0.70
C HIS A 29 2.46 -8.73 0.32
N PRO A 30 2.96 -7.81 -0.54
CA PRO A 30 4.31 -7.86 -1.10
C PRO A 30 5.42 -8.00 -0.07
N ILE A 31 5.33 -7.21 0.99
CA ILE A 31 6.40 -7.09 1.98
C ILE A 31 6.41 -8.31 2.90
N ASP A 32 5.23 -8.87 3.21
CA ASP A 32 5.16 -10.07 4.03
C ASP A 32 5.59 -11.29 3.23
N TYR A 33 5.23 -11.36 1.94
CA TYR A 33 5.75 -12.38 1.03
C TYR A 33 7.28 -12.35 0.98
N ALA A 34 7.90 -11.19 0.75
CA ALA A 34 9.36 -11.06 0.74
C ALA A 34 10.02 -11.46 2.08
N ARG A 35 9.39 -11.15 3.21
CA ARG A 35 9.89 -11.56 4.54
C ARG A 35 9.81 -13.08 4.75
N VAL A 36 8.72 -13.69 4.29
CA VAL A 36 8.49 -15.13 4.42
C VAL A 36 9.43 -15.90 3.49
N VAL A 37 9.56 -15.50 2.22
CA VAL A 37 10.52 -16.09 1.27
C VAL A 37 11.95 -16.01 1.82
N LYS A 38 12.37 -14.85 2.34
CA LYS A 38 13.69 -14.69 2.97
C LYS A 38 13.89 -15.62 4.18
N LYS A 39 12.83 -15.93 4.93
CA LYS A 39 12.91 -16.78 6.13
C LYS A 39 12.91 -18.27 5.79
N ILE A 40 12.19 -18.68 4.74
CA ILE A 40 12.12 -20.07 4.26
C ILE A 40 13.38 -20.43 3.45
N GLY A 41 13.76 -19.61 2.48
CA GLY A 41 14.88 -19.90 1.57
C GLY A 41 14.66 -21.21 0.78
N ASN A 42 15.54 -22.18 0.98
CA ASN A 42 15.45 -23.53 0.40
C ASN A 42 15.12 -24.61 1.44
N GLU A 43 14.70 -24.22 2.64
CA GLU A 43 14.37 -25.18 3.71
C GLU A 43 13.16 -26.01 3.30
N THR A 44 13.34 -27.34 3.26
CA THR A 44 12.27 -28.29 2.91
C THR A 44 11.38 -28.59 4.11
N ASP A 45 11.93 -28.47 5.32
CA ASP A 45 11.19 -28.68 6.56
C ASP A 45 10.74 -27.34 7.17
N MET A 46 9.51 -26.94 6.84
CA MET A 46 8.92 -25.72 7.37
C MET A 46 8.70 -25.72 8.88
N THR A 47 8.80 -26.87 9.57
CA THR A 47 8.74 -26.89 11.05
C THR A 47 9.98 -26.27 11.70
N ARG A 48 11.10 -26.21 10.97
CA ARG A 48 12.36 -25.60 11.42
C ARG A 48 12.37 -24.09 11.23
N VAL A 49 11.44 -23.56 10.44
CA VAL A 49 11.36 -22.15 10.10
C VAL A 49 10.42 -21.43 11.08
N ASP A 50 10.97 -20.55 11.90
CA ASP A 50 10.15 -19.71 12.77
C ASP A 50 9.48 -18.58 11.97
N LEU A 51 8.20 -18.78 11.65
CA LEU A 51 7.32 -17.80 11.00
C LEU A 51 6.46 -17.02 12.01
N GLN A 52 6.65 -17.23 13.31
CA GLN A 52 5.88 -16.53 14.34
C GLN A 52 6.17 -15.02 14.26
N GLY A 53 5.10 -14.22 14.29
CA GLY A 53 5.17 -12.75 14.18
C GLY A 53 5.21 -12.19 12.76
N LEU A 54 5.39 -13.03 11.72
CA LEU A 54 5.22 -12.62 10.32
C LEU A 54 3.80 -12.91 9.81
N LEU A 55 3.25 -14.05 10.20
CA LEU A 55 1.93 -14.51 9.77
C LEU A 55 1.06 -14.86 10.98
N SER A 56 -0.26 -14.89 10.78
CA SER A 56 -1.19 -15.39 11.78
C SER A 56 -1.05 -16.91 11.95
N SER A 57 -1.37 -17.43 13.14
CA SER A 57 -1.27 -18.88 13.42
C SER A 57 -2.07 -19.73 12.43
N ALA A 58 -3.19 -19.22 11.93
CA ALA A 58 -3.99 -19.91 10.91
C ALA A 58 -3.24 -20.02 9.57
N MET A 59 -2.59 -18.94 9.13
CA MET A 59 -1.80 -18.94 7.89
C MET A 59 -0.55 -19.82 8.00
N ILE A 60 0.08 -19.87 9.16
CA ILE A 60 1.23 -20.78 9.41
C ILE A 60 0.81 -22.24 9.27
N MET A 61 -0.34 -22.63 9.85
CA MET A 61 -0.86 -23.99 9.72
C MET A 61 -1.15 -24.34 8.25
N VAL A 62 -1.78 -23.44 7.51
CA VAL A 62 -2.06 -23.65 6.08
C VAL A 62 -0.76 -23.77 5.29
N ALA A 63 0.24 -22.90 5.54
CA ALA A 63 1.55 -22.98 4.91
C ALA A 63 2.22 -24.34 5.14
N LEU A 64 2.21 -24.85 6.38
CA LEU A 64 2.77 -26.15 6.75
C LEU A 64 2.10 -27.32 6.03
N VAL A 65 0.76 -27.30 5.92
CA VAL A 65 0.02 -28.34 5.20
C VAL A 65 0.38 -28.32 3.72
N ILE A 66 0.37 -27.14 3.11
CA ILE A 66 0.73 -27.00 1.69
C ILE A 66 2.19 -27.42 1.46
N ALA A 67 3.11 -27.06 2.35
CA ALA A 67 4.51 -27.46 2.33
C ALA A 67 4.70 -28.98 2.24
N SER A 68 3.92 -29.74 3.01
CA SER A 68 4.00 -31.21 2.99
C SER A 68 3.49 -31.84 1.70
N THR A 69 2.69 -31.10 0.92
CA THR A 69 2.12 -31.54 -0.35
C THR A 69 2.73 -30.83 -1.56
N THR A 70 3.66 -29.89 -1.36
CA THR A 70 4.19 -29.07 -2.44
C THR A 70 5.09 -29.92 -3.35
N SER A 71 4.98 -29.68 -4.65
CA SER A 71 5.78 -30.36 -5.68
C SER A 71 7.00 -29.55 -6.10
N GLY A 72 7.33 -28.48 -5.37
CA GLY A 72 8.44 -27.59 -5.67
C GLY A 72 9.80 -28.26 -5.58
N ARG A 73 10.79 -27.63 -6.22
CA ARG A 73 12.18 -28.10 -6.23
C ARG A 73 13.09 -27.03 -5.62
N PRO A 74 14.13 -27.42 -4.88
CA PRO A 74 15.07 -26.46 -4.32
C PRO A 74 15.72 -25.65 -5.44
N LEU A 75 15.83 -24.33 -5.21
CA LEU A 75 16.50 -23.43 -6.14
C LEU A 75 18.02 -23.67 -6.13
N PRO A 76 18.71 -23.50 -7.25
CA PRO A 76 20.18 -23.48 -7.24
C PRO A 76 20.67 -22.28 -6.43
N GLU A 77 21.84 -22.42 -5.80
CA GLU A 77 22.40 -21.43 -4.86
C GLU A 77 22.47 -20.01 -5.45
N GLU A 78 22.90 -19.89 -6.71
CA GLU A 78 22.97 -18.61 -7.42
C GLU A 78 21.59 -17.92 -7.56
N SER A 79 20.55 -18.70 -7.86
CA SER A 79 19.17 -18.19 -7.94
C SER A 79 18.59 -17.87 -6.57
N LEU A 80 18.94 -18.65 -5.55
CA LEU A 80 18.52 -18.40 -4.17
C LEU A 80 19.13 -17.09 -3.65
N GLU A 81 20.43 -16.88 -3.85
CA GLU A 81 21.13 -15.66 -3.44
C GLU A 81 20.48 -14.42 -4.08
N LYS A 82 20.21 -14.48 -5.39
CA LYS A 82 19.53 -13.41 -6.11
C LYS A 82 18.12 -13.15 -5.58
N THR A 83 17.36 -14.21 -5.28
CA THR A 83 16.01 -14.12 -4.71
C THR A 83 16.05 -13.46 -3.32
N ILE A 84 17.05 -13.79 -2.50
CA ILE A 84 17.23 -13.18 -1.17
C ILE A 84 17.65 -11.71 -1.29
N ASP A 85 18.51 -11.35 -2.27
CA ASP A 85 18.86 -9.97 -2.55
C ASP A 85 17.63 -9.15 -2.97
N ASP A 86 16.80 -9.69 -3.88
CA ASP A 86 15.55 -9.07 -4.29
C ASP A 86 14.58 -8.88 -3.10
N CYS A 87 14.49 -9.87 -2.19
CA CYS A 87 13.74 -9.73 -0.94
C CYS A 87 14.26 -8.57 -0.08
N ASN A 88 15.59 -8.49 0.11
CA ASN A 88 16.22 -7.41 0.90
C ASN A 88 15.97 -6.05 0.27
N ARG A 89 16.07 -5.95 -1.05
CA ARG A 89 15.79 -4.73 -1.81
C ARG A 89 14.34 -4.29 -1.65
N SER A 90 13.39 -5.22 -1.73
CA SER A 90 11.96 -4.92 -1.52
C SER A 90 11.68 -4.38 -0.11
N ILE A 91 12.25 -5.02 0.92
CA ILE A 91 12.13 -4.57 2.32
C ILE A 91 12.80 -3.19 2.52
N ALA A 92 13.97 -2.97 1.91
CA ALA A 92 14.67 -1.69 1.96
C ALA A 92 13.83 -0.58 1.33
N LEU A 93 13.20 -0.83 0.17
CA LEU A 93 12.30 0.12 -0.49
C LEU A 93 11.09 0.48 0.39
N ASP A 94 10.46 -0.49 1.04
CA ASP A 94 9.36 -0.22 1.99
C ASP A 94 9.83 0.64 3.17
N SER A 95 11.00 0.33 3.73
CA SER A 95 11.57 1.12 4.83
C SER A 95 11.90 2.56 4.41
N ALA A 96 12.44 2.75 3.20
CA ALA A 96 12.74 4.06 2.65
C ALA A 96 11.46 4.86 2.40
N LYS A 97 10.43 4.20 1.84
CA LYS A 97 9.10 4.77 1.65
C LYS A 97 8.50 5.27 2.96
N LYS A 98 8.55 4.46 4.02
CA LYS A 98 8.08 4.85 5.37
C LYS A 98 8.83 6.07 5.90
N LYS A 99 10.15 6.12 5.76
CA LYS A 99 10.96 7.29 6.15
C LYS A 99 10.51 8.56 5.42
N VAL A 100 10.27 8.47 4.12
CA VAL A 100 9.79 9.62 3.32
C VAL A 100 8.41 10.07 3.78
N TYR A 101 7.48 9.15 4.02
CA TYR A 101 6.15 9.53 4.51
C TYR A 101 6.17 10.14 5.90
N ASN A 102 6.95 9.60 6.84
CA ASN A 102 7.09 10.17 8.18
C ASN A 102 7.70 11.58 8.12
N PHE A 103 8.68 11.78 7.24
CA PHE A 103 9.27 13.11 7.02
C PHE A 103 8.25 14.08 6.45
N LEU A 104 7.49 13.68 5.42
CA LEU A 104 6.43 14.51 4.83
C LEU A 104 5.35 14.85 5.85
N GLU A 105 4.89 13.88 6.64
CA GLU A 105 3.89 14.08 7.68
C GLU A 105 4.34 15.12 8.71
N SER A 106 5.58 15.03 9.20
CA SER A 106 6.14 15.99 10.15
C SER A 106 6.20 17.42 9.64
N ARG A 107 6.28 17.60 8.30
CA ARG A 107 6.34 18.90 7.63
C ARG A 107 5.04 19.29 6.94
N MET A 108 4.01 18.45 7.01
CA MET A 108 2.78 18.68 6.25
C MET A 108 2.03 19.90 6.76
N ILE A 109 2.05 20.14 8.07
CA ILE A 109 1.43 21.32 8.70
C ILE A 109 2.03 22.62 8.14
N TYR A 110 3.31 22.64 7.79
CA TYR A 110 3.96 23.82 7.19
C TYR A 110 3.85 23.87 5.66
N THR A 111 3.67 22.72 5.02
CA THR A 111 3.66 22.61 3.55
C THR A 111 2.26 22.77 2.97
N ALA A 112 1.27 22.18 3.62
CA ALA A 112 -0.12 22.15 3.21
C ALA A 112 -1.04 22.12 4.46
N PRO A 113 -1.13 23.24 5.22
CA PRO A 113 -1.92 23.32 6.44
C PRO A 113 -3.42 23.09 6.20
N ASN A 114 -3.98 23.66 5.13
CA ASN A 114 -5.42 23.53 4.85
C ASN A 114 -5.77 22.11 4.41
N LEU A 115 -4.94 21.48 3.56
CA LEU A 115 -5.13 20.09 3.17
C LEU A 115 -5.05 19.17 4.40
N SER A 116 -4.06 19.39 5.27
CA SER A 116 -3.90 18.62 6.51
C SER A 116 -5.10 18.74 7.44
N ALA A 117 -5.70 19.93 7.52
CA ALA A 117 -6.89 20.15 8.35
C ALA A 117 -8.10 19.32 7.89
N ILE A 118 -8.25 19.09 6.58
CA ILE A 118 -9.40 18.36 6.02
C ILE A 118 -9.19 16.84 6.05
N VAL A 119 -8.03 16.36 5.59
CA VAL A 119 -7.81 14.90 5.40
C VAL A 119 -6.89 14.28 6.45
N GLY A 120 -6.24 15.10 7.29
CA GLY A 120 -5.20 14.67 8.23
C GLY A 120 -3.80 14.63 7.58
N SER A 121 -2.77 14.92 8.39
CA SER A 121 -1.38 15.02 7.94
C SER A 121 -0.85 13.72 7.30
N ALA A 122 -1.19 12.56 7.86
CA ALA A 122 -0.78 11.25 7.34
C ALA A 122 -1.31 10.99 5.92
N ILE A 123 -2.60 11.28 5.70
CA ILE A 123 -3.26 11.02 4.41
C ILE A 123 -2.84 12.08 3.38
N ALA A 124 -2.69 13.33 3.81
CA ALA A 124 -2.10 14.38 2.98
C ALA A 124 -0.69 14.01 2.51
N ALA A 125 0.15 13.44 3.37
CA ALA A 125 1.47 12.93 3.01
C ALA A 125 1.41 11.81 1.97
N LYS A 126 0.49 10.85 2.12
CA LYS A 126 0.27 9.78 1.13
C LYS A 126 -0.18 10.32 -0.23
N LEU A 127 -1.14 11.25 -0.23
CA LEU A 127 -1.64 11.88 -1.45
C LEU A 127 -0.53 12.65 -2.18
N LEU A 128 0.15 13.55 -1.49
CA LEU A 128 1.21 14.37 -2.09
C LEU A 128 2.44 13.54 -2.47
N GLY A 129 2.81 12.56 -1.65
CA GLY A 129 3.93 11.67 -1.95
C GLY A 129 3.68 10.79 -3.17
N ASN A 130 2.45 10.29 -3.35
CA ASN A 130 2.10 9.51 -4.54
C ASN A 130 2.03 10.37 -5.81
N VAL A 131 1.51 11.59 -5.71
CA VAL A 131 1.39 12.52 -6.85
C VAL A 131 2.74 13.18 -7.21
N GLY A 132 3.68 13.23 -6.26
CA GLY A 132 4.98 13.86 -6.44
C GLY A 132 4.97 15.37 -6.19
N GLY A 133 4.16 15.82 -5.23
CA GLY A 133 4.15 17.19 -4.71
C GLY A 133 2.88 17.99 -4.98
N LEU A 134 2.78 19.13 -4.30
CA LEU A 134 1.59 19.98 -4.28
C LEU A 134 1.25 20.59 -5.65
N SER A 135 2.26 20.99 -6.43
CA SER A 135 2.06 21.58 -7.77
C SER A 135 1.34 20.64 -8.75
N LYS A 136 1.64 19.34 -8.69
CA LYS A 136 0.96 18.33 -9.50
C LYS A 136 -0.42 18.01 -8.95
N PHE A 137 -0.55 17.95 -7.63
CA PHE A 137 -1.82 17.68 -6.95
C PHE A 137 -2.91 18.69 -7.29
N VAL A 138 -2.61 19.99 -7.28
CA VAL A 138 -3.63 21.03 -7.54
C VAL A 138 -4.16 21.05 -8.97
N LYS A 139 -3.41 20.49 -9.91
CA LYS A 139 -3.79 20.35 -11.33
C LYS A 139 -4.68 19.13 -11.58
N MET A 140 -4.73 18.18 -10.65
CA MET A 140 -5.56 16.99 -10.80
C MET A 140 -7.04 17.34 -10.59
N PRO A 141 -7.96 16.72 -11.36
CA PRO A 141 -9.38 16.85 -11.09
C PRO A 141 -9.74 16.06 -9.81
N ASP A 142 -10.83 16.47 -9.17
CA ASP A 142 -11.38 15.89 -7.96
C ASP A 142 -11.67 14.39 -8.11
N ASP A 143 -12.16 13.97 -9.29
CA ASP A 143 -12.44 12.56 -9.53
C ASP A 143 -11.16 11.70 -9.62
N THR A 144 -10.04 12.22 -10.14
CA THR A 144 -8.78 11.47 -10.10
C THR A 144 -8.24 11.39 -8.67
N VAL A 145 -8.34 12.48 -7.90
CA VAL A 145 -7.92 12.49 -6.48
C VAL A 145 -8.70 11.47 -5.65
N ARG A 146 -9.99 11.29 -5.94
CA ARG A 146 -10.84 10.26 -5.30
C ARG A 146 -10.29 8.84 -5.44
N HIS A 147 -9.68 8.53 -6.58
CA HIS A 147 -9.13 7.21 -6.87
C HIS A 147 -7.62 7.11 -6.60
N LEU A 148 -6.98 8.12 -6.02
CA LEU A 148 -5.57 8.00 -5.66
C LEU A 148 -5.35 6.93 -4.61
N GLY A 149 -4.46 5.99 -4.89
CA GLY A 149 -4.18 4.86 -4.01
C GLY A 149 -5.17 3.71 -4.11
N THR A 150 -6.14 3.75 -5.05
CA THR A 150 -6.95 2.57 -5.33
C THR A 150 -6.06 1.49 -5.96
N LYS A 151 -6.13 0.29 -5.39
CA LYS A 151 -5.49 -0.89 -5.98
C LYS A 151 -6.47 -1.47 -6.98
N SER A 152 -6.24 -1.23 -8.28
CA SER A 152 -6.98 -1.96 -9.32
C SER A 152 -6.50 -3.40 -9.32
N THR A 153 -7.20 -4.29 -8.62
CA THR A 153 -7.06 -5.71 -8.88
C THR A 153 -7.71 -5.97 -10.24
N ASN A 154 -6.92 -5.98 -11.31
CA ASN A 154 -7.35 -6.47 -12.61
C ASN A 154 -7.62 -7.98 -12.49
N LEU A 155 -8.75 -8.36 -11.93
CA LEU A 155 -9.20 -9.74 -11.87
C LEU A 155 -9.79 -10.06 -13.25
N ALA A 156 -9.02 -10.74 -14.09
CA ALA A 156 -9.52 -11.30 -15.32
C ALA A 156 -10.63 -12.31 -15.00
N GLY A 157 -11.88 -12.01 -15.38
CA GLY A 157 -12.87 -13.06 -15.64
C GLY A 157 -14.03 -13.28 -14.65
N PHE A 158 -14.21 -12.53 -13.56
CA PHE A 158 -15.40 -12.71 -12.68
C PHE A 158 -16.25 -11.45 -12.53
N SER A 159 -17.56 -11.62 -12.75
CA SER A 159 -18.58 -10.57 -12.87
C SER A 159 -18.65 -9.60 -11.67
N ARG A 160 -18.71 -8.31 -12.02
CA ARG A 160 -18.73 -7.13 -11.13
C ARG A 160 -20.04 -6.99 -10.35
N ALA A 161 -20.23 -7.78 -9.30
CA ALA A 161 -21.28 -7.51 -8.32
C ALA A 161 -20.66 -7.42 -6.93
N SER A 162 -20.63 -6.21 -6.37
CA SER A 162 -20.25 -5.92 -4.99
C SER A 162 -18.78 -6.16 -4.62
N SER A 163 -18.02 -5.09 -4.40
CA SER A 163 -17.33 -4.87 -3.11
C SER A 163 -16.60 -3.53 -3.17
N GLN A 164 -16.44 -2.86 -2.02
CA GLN A 164 -15.90 -1.52 -1.79
C GLN A 164 -14.43 -1.33 -2.25
N ARG A 165 -14.12 -1.50 -3.54
CA ARG A 165 -12.74 -1.49 -4.08
C ARG A 165 -12.29 -0.16 -4.70
N ASP A 166 -13.19 0.83 -4.78
CA ASP A 166 -12.89 2.15 -5.36
C ASP A 166 -12.52 3.22 -4.32
N VAL A 167 -12.18 2.80 -3.10
CA VAL A 167 -11.83 3.74 -2.04
C VAL A 167 -10.32 3.88 -1.97
N GLY A 168 -9.80 5.01 -2.46
CA GLY A 168 -8.38 5.34 -2.40
C GLY A 168 -7.93 5.75 -0.99
N TYR A 169 -6.83 6.49 -0.88
CA TYR A 169 -6.31 6.98 0.41
C TYR A 169 -7.33 7.80 1.20
N LEU A 170 -8.27 8.47 0.51
CA LEU A 170 -9.36 9.21 1.15
C LEU A 170 -10.31 8.32 1.98
N GLY A 171 -10.32 7.01 1.72
CA GLY A 171 -11.06 6.03 2.51
C GLY A 171 -10.49 5.81 3.90
N GLU A 172 -9.22 6.09 4.11
CA GLU A 172 -8.56 5.95 5.40
C GLU A 172 -8.87 7.14 6.33
N THR A 173 -9.55 8.18 5.83
CA THR A 173 -9.89 9.37 6.62
C THR A 173 -10.91 9.03 7.70
N GLU A 174 -10.75 9.67 8.86
CA GLU A 174 -11.68 9.52 9.99
C GLU A 174 -13.11 9.92 9.61
N ILE A 175 -13.25 10.96 8.78
CA ILE A 175 -14.54 11.42 8.25
C ILE A 175 -15.23 10.32 7.42
N TYR A 176 -14.49 9.62 6.56
CA TYR A 176 -15.05 8.53 5.77
C TYR A 176 -15.40 7.30 6.61
N GLN A 177 -14.56 6.96 7.60
CA GLN A 177 -14.75 5.79 8.45
C GLN A 177 -15.93 5.95 9.43
N SER A 178 -16.12 7.15 9.97
CA SER A 178 -17.25 7.49 10.85
C SER A 178 -18.59 7.63 10.11
N THR A 179 -18.56 7.81 8.79
CA THR A 179 -19.77 7.99 7.99
C THR A 179 -20.52 6.66 7.78
N HIS A 180 -21.84 6.69 7.92
CA HIS A 180 -22.71 5.54 7.63
C HIS A 180 -22.60 5.08 6.18
N SER A 181 -22.62 3.76 5.93
CA SER A 181 -22.38 3.14 4.60
C SER A 181 -23.20 3.72 3.45
N TYR A 182 -24.42 4.19 3.73
CA TYR A 182 -25.30 4.85 2.76
C TYR A 182 -24.70 6.15 2.18
N PHE A 183 -24.05 6.97 3.01
CA PHE A 183 -23.53 8.29 2.62
C PHE A 183 -22.05 8.26 2.22
N LYS A 184 -21.35 7.13 2.37
CA LYS A 184 -19.91 7.01 2.09
C LYS A 184 -19.51 7.49 0.69
N LYS A 185 -20.30 7.19 -0.34
CA LYS A 185 -20.02 7.65 -1.72
C LYS A 185 -20.14 9.17 -1.87
N TYR A 186 -21.14 9.76 -1.23
CA TYR A 186 -21.36 11.21 -1.26
C TYR A 186 -20.25 11.95 -0.50
N VAL A 187 -19.92 11.50 0.71
CA VAL A 187 -18.84 12.06 1.53
C VAL A 187 -17.51 11.96 0.81
N LEU A 188 -17.19 10.81 0.21
CA LEU A 188 -15.94 10.63 -0.54
C LEU A 188 -15.80 11.65 -1.69
N LYS A 189 -16.87 11.89 -2.46
CA LYS A 189 -16.86 12.89 -3.54
C LYS A 189 -16.65 14.30 -3.00
N LYS A 190 -17.34 14.65 -1.92
CA LYS A 190 -17.20 15.97 -1.28
C LYS A 190 -15.79 16.16 -0.72
N LEU A 191 -15.25 15.16 -0.04
CA LEU A 191 -13.93 15.20 0.57
C LEU A 191 -12.83 15.34 -0.49
N ALA A 192 -12.94 14.65 -1.63
CA ALA A 192 -12.01 14.83 -2.76
C ALA A 192 -12.04 16.27 -3.31
N SER A 193 -13.24 16.80 -3.54
CA SER A 193 -13.41 18.18 -4.03
C SER A 193 -12.83 19.22 -3.06
N ARG A 194 -13.09 19.05 -1.76
CA ARG A 194 -12.57 19.92 -0.69
C ARG A 194 -11.06 19.81 -0.54
N ALA A 195 -10.49 18.60 -0.62
CA ALA A 195 -9.05 18.39 -0.59
C ALA A 195 -8.33 19.10 -1.75
N VAL A 196 -8.86 19.02 -2.97
CA VAL A 196 -8.28 19.74 -4.13
C VAL A 196 -8.37 21.25 -3.93
N PHE A 197 -9.49 21.75 -3.42
CA PHE A 197 -9.66 23.18 -3.14
C PHE A 197 -8.68 23.68 -2.07
N ALA A 198 -8.55 22.96 -0.95
CA ALA A 198 -7.58 23.28 0.09
C ALA A 198 -6.13 23.22 -0.42
N GLY A 199 -5.81 22.20 -1.22
CA GLY A 199 -4.49 22.11 -1.86
C GLY A 199 -4.18 23.31 -2.76
N ARG A 200 -5.19 23.87 -3.45
CA ARG A 200 -5.02 25.09 -4.27
C ARG A 200 -4.75 26.33 -3.41
N ILE A 201 -5.43 26.47 -2.27
CA ILE A 201 -5.19 27.54 -1.30
C ILE A 201 -3.77 27.44 -0.75
N ASP A 202 -3.35 26.23 -0.35
CA ASP A 202 -2.00 25.96 0.16
C ASP A 202 -0.93 26.27 -0.90
N TRP A 203 -1.17 25.90 -2.17
CA TRP A 203 -0.26 26.19 -3.27
C TRP A 203 -0.10 27.69 -3.53
N LEU A 204 -1.19 28.45 -3.45
CA LEU A 204 -1.19 29.90 -3.58
C LEU A 204 -0.70 30.62 -2.32
N LYS A 205 -0.43 29.89 -1.23
CA LYS A 205 -0.03 30.41 0.09
C LYS A 205 -0.98 31.49 0.62
N MET A 206 -2.27 31.37 0.30
CA MET A 206 -3.27 32.38 0.67
C MET A 206 -3.62 32.32 2.16
N ASP A 207 -3.51 31.13 2.76
CA ASP A 207 -3.74 30.92 4.19
C ASP A 207 -2.72 29.91 4.75
N LEU A 208 -1.84 30.38 5.63
CA LEU A 208 -0.80 29.58 6.28
C LEU A 208 -1.21 29.11 7.68
N THR A 209 -2.32 29.61 8.24
CA THR A 209 -2.81 29.21 9.58
C THR A 209 -3.66 27.95 9.52
N GLY A 210 -4.22 27.63 8.35
CA GLY A 210 -5.07 26.46 8.14
C GLY A 210 -6.53 26.67 8.57
N GLU A 211 -6.91 27.91 8.89
CA GLU A 211 -8.27 28.27 9.31
C GLU A 211 -9.30 28.01 8.21
N THR A 212 -8.92 28.27 6.96
CA THR A 212 -9.76 28.03 5.80
C THR A 212 -10.09 26.54 5.68
N GLY A 213 -9.09 25.66 5.84
CA GLY A 213 -9.29 24.22 5.84
C GLY A 213 -10.14 23.70 6.99
N ARG A 214 -10.09 24.32 8.18
CA ARG A 214 -10.91 23.93 9.35
C ARG A 214 -12.37 24.36 9.23
N THR A 215 -12.63 25.41 8.46
CA THR A 215 -13.98 25.97 8.29
C THR A 215 -14.83 25.17 7.30
N TYR A 216 -14.18 24.40 6.39
CA TYR A 216 -14.83 23.69 5.28
C TYR A 216 -14.92 22.18 5.47
#